data_AF-A0A1H8LEE8-F1
#
_entry.id   AF-A0A1H8LEE8-F1
#
_cell.length_a   1.000
_cell.length_b   1.000
_cell.length_c   1.000
_cell.angle_alpha   90.00
_cell.angle_beta   90.00
_cell.angle_gamma   90.00
#
_symmetry.space_group_name_H-M   'P 1'
#
loop_
_entity.id
_entity.type
_entity.pdbx_description
1 polymer ?
#
loop_
_entity_poly.entity_id
_entity_poly.type
_entity_poly.pdbx_seq_one_letter_code
_entity_poly.pdbx_strand_id
1 'polypeptide(L)'
;MTPDLHPWAADLYDLYAQVWTRLVRGVRDRRAPMRHPTLATVTPDGKPQARTVVLRAADKTTGTLDIHTDLQSSKVADLRATPFAVLHVWDTGAHLQMRLEATVTILTGPDVAALWAGVPDASRQSYGSLPAPGQPIQQALDYAK
;
A
#
# COMPACT_ATOMS: atom_id res chain seq x y z
N MET A 1 -2.31 -33.45 20.07
CA MET A 1 -1.40 -32.32 19.83
C MET A 1 -1.72 -31.75 18.46
N THR A 2 -2.28 -30.54 18.41
CA THR A 2 -2.35 -29.78 17.16
C THR A 2 -0.91 -29.52 16.73
N PRO A 3 -0.47 -29.94 15.53
CA PRO A 3 0.87 -29.62 15.09
C PRO A 3 1.02 -28.10 15.11
N ASP A 4 2.17 -27.63 15.58
CA ASP A 4 2.50 -26.22 15.61
C ASP A 4 2.45 -25.72 14.16
N LEU A 5 1.40 -24.97 13.81
CA LEU A 5 1.06 -24.68 12.42
C LEU A 5 2.20 -23.91 11.73
N HIS A 6 2.99 -23.17 12.53
CA HIS A 6 3.97 -22.21 12.08
C HIS A 6 5.20 -22.19 13.00
N PRO A 7 6.20 -23.09 12.80
CA PRO A 7 7.41 -23.11 13.63
C PRO A 7 8.16 -21.77 13.66
N TRP A 8 8.08 -21.03 12.55
CA TRP A 8 8.66 -19.70 12.42
C TRP A 8 7.99 -18.62 13.30
N ALA A 9 6.85 -18.91 13.91
CA ALA A 9 6.16 -17.99 14.82
C ALA A 9 6.65 -18.12 16.27
N ALA A 10 7.44 -19.16 16.58
CA ALA A 10 7.92 -19.44 17.92
C ALA A 10 9.08 -18.52 18.37
N ASP A 11 9.79 -17.91 17.42
CA ASP A 11 10.92 -17.01 17.66
C ASP A 11 10.73 -15.66 16.96
N LEU A 12 11.19 -14.58 17.60
CA LEU A 12 11.01 -13.22 17.09
C LEU A 12 11.83 -12.93 15.83
N TYR A 13 13.05 -13.49 15.73
CA TYR A 13 13.90 -13.30 14.57
C TYR A 13 13.30 -14.00 13.34
N ASP A 14 12.85 -15.23 13.51
CA ASP A 14 12.18 -15.98 12.44
C ASP A 14 10.84 -15.36 12.04
N LEU A 15 10.04 -14.90 13.00
CA LEU A 15 8.78 -14.20 12.74
C LEU A 15 9.03 -12.92 11.94
N TYR A 16 10.02 -12.14 12.32
CA TYR A 16 10.39 -10.92 11.60
C TYR A 16 10.88 -11.22 10.17
N ALA A 17 11.71 -12.26 10.00
CA ALA A 17 12.15 -12.71 8.68
C ALA A 17 10.97 -13.15 7.80
N GLN A 18 9.97 -13.79 8.41
CA GLN A 18 8.75 -14.23 7.74
C GLN A 18 7.81 -13.10 7.32
N VAL A 19 7.72 -12.03 8.12
CA VAL A 19 6.99 -10.81 7.73
C VAL A 19 7.62 -10.20 6.48
N TRP A 20 8.95 -10.04 6.46
CA TRP A 20 9.64 -9.50 5.27
C TRP A 20 9.55 -10.39 4.05
N THR A 21 9.63 -11.71 4.23
CA THR A 21 9.43 -12.67 3.14
C THR A 21 8.06 -12.48 2.48
N ARG A 22 7.01 -12.22 3.28
CA ARG A 22 5.66 -11.96 2.79
C ARG A 22 5.52 -10.60 2.12
N LEU A 23 6.13 -9.55 2.66
CA LEU A 23 6.15 -8.22 2.04
C LEU A 23 6.82 -8.26 0.65
N VAL A 24 8.01 -8.86 0.56
CA VAL A 24 8.74 -9.02 -0.71
C VAL A 24 7.95 -9.89 -1.70
N ARG A 25 7.29 -10.95 -1.22
CA ARG A 25 6.41 -11.77 -2.06
C ARG A 25 5.22 -10.96 -2.59
N GLY A 26 4.63 -10.08 -1.79
CA GLY A 26 3.53 -9.19 -2.20
C GLY A 26 3.87 -8.29 -3.39
N VAL A 27 5.14 -7.94 -3.55
CA VAL A 27 5.63 -7.17 -4.71
C VAL A 27 5.61 -8.02 -5.98
N ARG A 28 6.00 -9.31 -5.89
CA ARG A 28 6.25 -10.20 -7.04
C ARG A 28 5.04 -11.03 -7.45
N ASP A 29 4.19 -11.40 -6.50
CA ASP A 29 3.05 -12.30 -6.68
C ASP A 29 1.73 -11.53 -6.56
N ARG A 30 1.01 -11.39 -7.67
CA ARG A 30 -0.27 -10.65 -7.72
C ARG A 30 -1.37 -11.28 -6.86
N ARG A 31 -1.23 -12.56 -6.49
CA ARG A 31 -2.20 -13.30 -5.65
C ARG A 31 -1.80 -13.35 -4.18
N ALA A 32 -0.59 -12.91 -3.83
CA ALA A 32 -0.17 -12.88 -2.44
C ALA A 32 -1.03 -11.86 -1.65
N PRO A 33 -1.43 -12.16 -0.40
CA PRO A 33 -2.20 -11.23 0.42
C PRO A 33 -1.55 -9.84 0.54
N MET A 34 -0.22 -9.81 0.67
CA MET A 34 0.57 -8.58 0.81
C MET A 34 0.62 -7.73 -0.47
N ARG A 35 0.10 -8.23 -1.59
CA ARG A 35 -0.02 -7.41 -2.81
C ARG A 35 -0.98 -6.25 -2.60
N HIS A 36 -2.04 -6.46 -1.81
CA HIS A 36 -3.17 -5.56 -1.67
C HIS A 36 -3.43 -5.16 -0.21
N PRO A 37 -2.48 -4.48 0.46
CA PRO A 37 -2.70 -4.05 1.83
C PRO A 37 -3.77 -2.97 1.94
N THR A 38 -4.40 -2.90 3.10
CA THR A 38 -5.27 -1.80 3.49
C THR A 38 -4.41 -0.67 4.05
N LEU A 39 -4.46 0.50 3.43
CA LEU A 39 -3.84 1.73 3.93
C LEU A 39 -4.86 2.53 4.75
N ALA A 40 -4.57 2.72 6.02
CA ALA A 40 -5.30 3.63 6.88
C ALA A 40 -4.59 4.99 6.99
N THR A 41 -5.35 6.07 6.84
CA THR A 41 -4.90 7.47 7.00
C THR A 41 -5.91 8.22 7.86
N VAL A 42 -5.59 9.46 8.22
CA VAL A 42 -6.49 10.36 8.96
C VAL A 42 -6.64 11.64 8.17
N THR A 43 -7.88 12.08 7.98
CA THR A 43 -8.18 13.36 7.32
C THR A 43 -7.71 14.54 8.18
N PRO A 44 -7.59 15.76 7.62
CA PRO A 44 -7.22 16.95 8.39
C PRO A 44 -8.18 17.26 9.57
N ASP A 45 -9.44 16.83 9.49
CA ASP A 45 -10.44 16.96 10.56
C ASP A 45 -10.47 15.75 11.53
N GLY A 46 -9.47 14.87 11.48
CA GLY A 46 -9.30 13.79 12.45
C GLY A 46 -10.13 12.54 12.17
N LYS A 47 -10.72 12.38 10.98
CA LYS A 47 -11.54 11.20 10.63
C LYS A 47 -10.68 10.10 10.02
N PRO A 48 -10.81 8.85 10.49
CA PRO A 48 -10.08 7.73 9.92
C PRO A 48 -10.59 7.40 8.51
N GLN A 49 -9.68 7.00 7.64
CA GLN A 49 -9.98 6.55 6.29
C GLN A 49 -9.23 5.26 6.01
N ALA A 50 -9.83 4.33 5.26
CA ALA A 50 -9.22 3.07 4.86
C ALA A 50 -9.50 2.77 3.40
N ARG A 51 -8.51 2.21 2.70
CA ARG A 51 -8.65 1.74 1.31
C ARG A 51 -7.58 0.71 0.98
N THR A 52 -7.87 -0.17 0.04
CA THR A 52 -6.86 -1.05 -0.55
C THR A 52 -5.90 -0.25 -1.41
N VAL A 53 -4.60 -0.53 -1.28
CA VAL A 53 -3.54 -0.03 -2.15
C VAL A 53 -2.75 -1.20 -2.70
N VAL A 54 -1.83 -0.93 -3.64
CA VAL A 54 -0.96 -1.97 -4.20
C VAL A 54 0.46 -1.74 -3.71
N LEU A 55 1.06 -2.76 -3.10
CA LEU A 55 2.47 -2.75 -2.73
C LEU A 55 3.35 -2.89 -3.98
N ARG A 56 4.26 -1.93 -4.20
CA ARG A 56 5.08 -1.81 -5.41
C ARG A 56 6.55 -2.11 -5.19
N ALA A 57 7.06 -1.83 -4.00
CA ALA A 57 8.38 -2.25 -3.57
C ALA A 57 8.39 -2.52 -2.07
N ALA A 58 9.37 -3.31 -1.63
CA ALA A 58 9.64 -3.59 -0.23
C ALA A 58 11.14 -3.81 -0.07
N ASP A 59 11.78 -2.98 0.76
CA ASP A 59 13.20 -3.05 1.06
C ASP A 59 13.41 -3.28 2.56
N LYS A 60 13.95 -4.47 2.88
CA LYS A 60 14.22 -4.89 4.25
C LYS A 60 15.39 -4.12 4.87
N THR A 61 16.37 -3.73 4.05
CA THR A 61 17.59 -3.06 4.52
C THR A 61 17.28 -1.66 5.01
N THR A 62 16.47 -0.92 4.26
CA THR A 62 16.05 0.44 4.61
C THR A 62 14.76 0.46 5.45
N GLY A 63 14.02 -0.64 5.50
CA GLY A 63 12.74 -0.72 6.20
C GLY A 63 11.61 0.01 5.47
N THR A 64 11.68 0.14 4.14
CA THR A 64 10.74 0.95 3.36
C THR A 64 9.80 0.11 2.49
N LEU A 65 8.60 0.66 2.25
CA LEU A 65 7.57 0.09 1.39
C LEU A 65 7.07 1.17 0.43
N ASP A 66 6.92 0.82 -0.85
CA ASP A 66 6.47 1.78 -1.86
C ASP A 66 5.04 1.49 -2.28
N ILE A 67 4.24 2.55 -2.35
CA ILE A 67 2.88 2.57 -2.89
C ILE A 67 2.81 3.70 -3.90
N HIS A 68 2.27 3.42 -5.08
CA HIS A 68 2.04 4.45 -6.09
C HIS A 68 0.59 4.92 -6.03
N THR A 69 0.37 6.22 -6.11
CA THR A 69 -0.99 6.79 -6.07
C THR A 69 -1.07 8.11 -6.82
N ASP A 70 -2.29 8.49 -7.21
CA ASP A 70 -2.55 9.77 -7.84
C ASP A 70 -2.40 10.91 -6.82
N LEU A 71 -1.62 11.93 -7.18
CA LEU A 71 -1.34 13.11 -6.35
C LEU A 71 -2.58 13.93 -6.01
N GLN A 72 -3.64 13.83 -6.80
CA GLN A 72 -4.89 14.54 -6.57
C GLN A 72 -5.86 13.75 -5.69
N SER A 73 -5.52 12.52 -5.28
CA SER A 73 -6.40 11.70 -4.44
C SER A 73 -6.45 12.17 -2.98
N SER A 74 -7.58 11.98 -2.32
CA SER A 74 -7.81 12.40 -0.93
C SER A 74 -6.75 11.91 0.06
N LYS A 75 -6.25 10.66 -0.11
CA LYS A 75 -5.19 10.11 0.77
C LYS A 75 -3.90 10.93 0.73
N VAL A 76 -3.61 11.62 -0.38
CA VAL A 76 -2.42 12.48 -0.48
C VAL A 76 -2.63 13.76 0.32
N ALA A 77 -3.86 14.31 0.33
CA ALA A 77 -4.21 15.42 1.22
C ALA A 77 -4.14 14.99 2.70
N ASP A 78 -4.68 13.82 3.05
CA ASP A 78 -4.56 13.23 4.38
C ASP A 78 -3.09 13.14 4.83
N LEU A 79 -2.24 12.54 3.99
CA LEU A 79 -0.83 12.28 4.29
C LEU A 79 0.05 13.54 4.32
N ARG A 80 -0.35 14.61 3.61
CA ARG A 80 0.31 15.92 3.73
C ARG A 80 0.00 16.59 5.06
N ALA A 81 -1.22 16.42 5.58
CA ALA A 81 -1.62 16.98 6.87
C ALA A 81 -1.10 16.14 8.05
N THR A 82 -1.19 14.80 7.93
CA THR A 82 -0.75 13.84 8.94
C THR A 82 0.11 12.78 8.26
N PRO A 83 1.45 12.88 8.29
CA PRO A 83 2.36 11.99 7.57
C PRO A 83 2.56 10.64 8.27
N PHE A 84 1.49 10.11 8.85
CA PHE A 84 1.45 8.81 9.52
C PHE A 84 0.36 7.95 8.89
N ALA A 85 0.65 6.66 8.74
CA ALA A 85 -0.29 5.70 8.21
C ALA A 85 -0.13 4.34 8.88
N VAL A 86 -1.15 3.51 8.73
CA VAL A 86 -1.05 2.07 9.04
C VAL A 86 -1.30 1.27 7.78
N LEU A 87 -0.45 0.29 7.52
CA LEU A 87 -0.73 -0.79 6.58
C LEU A 87 -1.23 -2.02 7.35
N HIS A 88 -2.34 -2.58 6.89
CA HIS A 88 -2.94 -3.78 7.45
C HIS A 88 -3.10 -4.85 6.37
N VAL A 89 -2.77 -6.09 6.74
CA VAL A 89 -3.05 -7.28 5.93
C VAL A 89 -3.45 -8.44 6.84
N TRP A 90 -4.42 -9.22 6.36
CA TRP A 90 -4.72 -10.54 6.87
C TRP A 90 -4.30 -11.59 5.84
N ASP A 91 -3.34 -12.45 6.21
CA ASP A 91 -2.92 -13.61 5.42
C ASP A 91 -3.65 -14.85 5.95
N THR A 92 -4.75 -15.21 5.28
CA THR A 92 -5.57 -16.38 5.63
C THR A 92 -4.80 -17.70 5.49
N GLY A 93 -3.78 -17.79 4.63
CA GLY A 93 -3.02 -19.02 4.47
C GLY A 93 -2.02 -19.24 5.61
N ALA A 94 -1.50 -18.16 6.16
CA ALA A 94 -0.52 -18.18 7.25
C ALA A 94 -1.13 -17.88 8.63
N HIS A 95 -2.44 -17.70 8.72
CA HIS A 95 -3.14 -17.23 9.93
C HIS A 95 -2.45 -16.02 10.58
N LEU A 96 -1.93 -15.10 9.75
CA LEU A 96 -1.06 -14.01 10.18
C LEU A 96 -1.69 -12.66 9.90
N GLN A 97 -1.89 -11.87 10.95
CA GLN A 97 -2.24 -10.46 10.84
C GLN A 97 -0.98 -9.61 10.93
N MET A 98 -0.78 -8.72 9.96
CA MET A 98 0.30 -7.75 9.95
C MET A 98 -0.28 -6.35 10.04
N ARG A 99 0.27 -5.56 10.97
CA ARG A 99 -0.02 -4.14 11.18
C ARG A 99 1.30 -3.40 11.19
N LEU A 100 1.51 -2.52 10.21
CA LEU A 100 2.73 -1.73 10.08
C LEU A 100 2.39 -0.26 10.25
N GLU A 101 2.88 0.34 11.32
CA GLU A 101 2.85 1.79 11.50
C GLU A 101 3.99 2.40 10.71
N ALA A 102 3.70 3.45 9.94
CA ALA A 102 4.65 4.05 9.02
C ALA A 102 4.59 5.58 9.07
N THR A 103 5.75 6.21 9.03
CA THR A 103 5.88 7.60 8.59
C THR A 103 5.92 7.61 7.07
N VAL A 104 5.17 8.51 6.45
CA VAL A 104 5.02 8.55 4.99
C VAL A 104 5.73 9.75 4.42
N THR A 105 6.58 9.50 3.43
CA THR A 105 7.18 10.53 2.58
C THR A 105 6.53 10.46 1.20
N ILE A 106 6.09 11.61 0.68
CA ILE A 106 5.48 11.69 -0.66
C ILE A 106 6.56 12.14 -1.65
N LEU A 107 6.93 11.25 -2.57
CA LEU A 107 7.86 11.53 -3.66
C LEU A 107 7.10 11.85 -4.95
N THR A 108 7.53 12.87 -5.69
CA THR A 108 6.86 13.34 -6.93
C THR A 108 7.88 13.88 -7.94
N GLY A 109 7.45 14.08 -9.19
CA GLY A 109 8.27 14.73 -10.20
C GLY A 109 9.54 13.94 -10.55
N PRO A 110 10.72 14.58 -10.65
CA PRO A 110 11.96 13.93 -11.06
C PRO A 110 12.35 12.71 -10.21
N ASP A 111 12.07 12.75 -8.91
CA ASP A 111 12.43 11.70 -7.95
C ASP A 111 11.78 10.35 -8.28
N VAL A 112 10.60 10.37 -8.91
CA VAL A 112 9.84 9.17 -9.28
C VAL A 112 9.83 8.91 -10.79
N ALA A 113 10.54 9.70 -11.59
CA ALA A 113 10.49 9.61 -13.05
C ALA A 113 10.93 8.22 -13.56
N ALA A 114 11.99 7.65 -12.99
CA ALA A 114 12.46 6.31 -13.33
C ALA A 114 11.47 5.22 -12.93
N LEU A 115 10.89 5.34 -11.73
CA LEU A 115 9.84 4.42 -11.24
C LEU A 115 8.60 4.47 -12.14
N TRP A 116 8.17 5.68 -12.52
CA TRP A 116 7.02 5.92 -13.39
C TRP A 116 7.24 5.37 -14.81
N ALA A 117 8.44 5.51 -15.36
CA ALA A 117 8.80 4.95 -16.66
C ALA A 117 8.63 3.42 -16.70
N GLY A 118 8.91 2.74 -15.58
CA GLY A 118 8.74 1.29 -15.42
C GLY A 118 7.30 0.83 -15.14
N VAL A 119 6.34 1.74 -14.89
CA VAL A 119 4.93 1.37 -14.71
C VAL A 119 4.32 0.98 -16.07
N PRO A 120 3.68 -0.20 -16.20
CA PRO A 120 3.02 -0.60 -17.44
C PRO A 120 1.93 0.38 -17.88
N ASP A 121 1.75 0.58 -19.18
CA ASP A 121 0.78 1.53 -19.74
C ASP A 121 -0.64 1.37 -19.18
N ALA A 122 -1.13 0.14 -19.11
CA ALA A 122 -2.47 -0.14 -18.57
C ALA A 122 -2.63 0.33 -17.12
N SER A 123 -1.54 0.36 -16.33
CA SER A 123 -1.56 0.91 -14.97
C SER A 123 -1.41 2.43 -14.94
N ARG A 124 -0.68 3.03 -15.89
CA ARG A 124 -0.56 4.49 -16.00
C ARG A 124 -1.89 5.17 -16.31
N GLN A 125 -2.74 4.52 -17.10
CA GLN A 125 -4.09 5.00 -17.44
C GLN A 125 -5.05 5.16 -16.24
N SER A 126 -4.68 4.69 -15.05
CA SER A 126 -5.45 4.89 -13.82
C SER A 126 -5.11 6.19 -13.08
N TYR A 127 -4.16 6.97 -13.59
CA TYR A 127 -3.68 8.22 -12.99
C TYR A 127 -4.06 9.41 -13.88
N GLY A 128 -4.26 10.57 -13.27
CA GLY A 128 -4.54 11.81 -13.98
C GLY A 128 -5.98 11.93 -14.48
N SER A 129 -6.91 11.13 -13.95
CA SER A 129 -8.31 11.22 -14.36
C SER A 129 -8.94 12.57 -14.01
N LEU A 130 -9.85 13.03 -14.86
CA LEU A 130 -10.67 14.22 -14.63
C LEU A 130 -12.14 13.81 -14.52
N PRO A 131 -12.86 14.14 -13.44
CA PRO A 131 -12.38 14.85 -12.27
C PRO A 131 -11.44 13.99 -11.41
N ALA A 132 -10.75 14.64 -10.47
CA ALA A 132 -9.80 13.96 -9.58
C ALA A 132 -10.45 12.79 -8.82
N PRO A 133 -9.70 11.72 -8.48
CA PRO A 133 -10.24 10.57 -7.78
C PRO A 133 -11.00 10.93 -6.49
N GLY A 134 -12.26 10.50 -6.40
CA GLY A 134 -13.15 10.77 -5.26
C GLY A 134 -14.04 11.99 -5.43
N GLN A 135 -13.91 12.75 -6.52
CA GLN A 135 -14.86 13.81 -6.87
C GLN A 135 -16.19 13.22 -7.40
N PRO A 136 -17.34 13.83 -7.07
CA PRO A 136 -18.63 13.41 -7.62
C PRO A 136 -18.67 13.53 -9.15
N ILE A 137 -19.26 12.53 -9.80
CA ILE A 137 -19.58 12.50 -11.24
C ILE A 137 -21.08 12.28 -11.41
N GLN A 138 -21.68 12.79 -12.49
CA GLN A 138 -23.14 12.69 -12.70
C GLN A 138 -23.55 11.30 -13.18
N GLN A 139 -22.77 10.71 -14.08
CA GLN A 139 -22.97 9.36 -14.62
C GLN A 139 -21.71 8.51 -14.48
N ALA A 140 -21.88 7.19 -14.59
CA ALA A 140 -20.81 6.21 -14.33
C ALA A 140 -19.55 6.37 -15.20
N LEU A 141 -19.65 7.04 -16.35
CA LEU A 141 -18.56 7.25 -17.31
C LEU A 141 -18.19 8.72 -17.51
N ASP A 142 -18.68 9.62 -16.64
CA ASP A 142 -18.37 11.05 -16.72
C ASP A 142 -16.97 11.36 -16.16
N TYR A 143 -15.95 10.71 -16.74
CA TYR A 143 -14.55 10.96 -16.45
C TYR A 143 -13.70 10.88 -17.73
N ALA A 144 -12.67 11.71 -17.79
CA ALA A 144 -11.62 11.66 -18.80
C ALA A 144 -10.34 11.04 -18.22
N LYS A 145 -9.51 10.47 -19.10
CA LYS A 145 -8.18 9.95 -18.80
C LYS A 145 -7.09 10.77 -19.48
#